data_AF-A0AA41LBR3-F1
#
_entry.id   AF-A0AA41LBR3-F1
#
_cell.length_a   1.000
_cell.length_b   1.000
_cell.length_c   1.000
_cell.angle_alpha   90.00
_cell.angle_beta   90.00
_cell.angle_gamma   90.00
#
_symmetry.space_group_name_H-M   'P 1'
#
loop_
_entity.id
_entity.type
_entity.pdbx_description
1 polymer ?
#
loop_
_entity_poly.entity_id
_entity_poly.type
_entity_poly.pdbx_seq_one_letter_code
_entity_poly.pdbx_strand_id
1 'polypeptide(L)'
;MVTQINGQNLTARLTAAGITSLVGSAFQCLKWSYALLPLVEEALGCKITLTAGSVYIEDSAAFDPSYDDFLRWRDLGITTSDFVETKDFNFHVWYTLPNLQVLDLTLWSSLAVTWNRPPLAGRVDGVPLLSD
;
A
#
# COMPACT_ATOMS: atom_id res chain seq x y z
N MET A 1 5.04 -1.55 -17.07
CA MET A 1 5.66 -0.36 -16.43
C MET A 1 4.60 0.68 -16.17
N VAL A 2 4.73 1.49 -15.11
CA VAL A 2 3.71 2.48 -14.74
C VAL A 2 3.68 3.59 -15.79
N THR A 3 2.57 3.70 -16.51
CA THR A 3 2.29 4.71 -17.53
C THR A 3 0.86 5.21 -17.36
N GLN A 4 0.51 6.34 -17.94
CA GLN A 4 -0.87 6.84 -17.90
C GLN A 4 -1.88 5.83 -18.46
N ILE A 5 -1.54 5.19 -19.59
CA ILE A 5 -2.39 4.15 -20.22
C ILE A 5 -2.58 2.96 -19.28
N ASN A 6 -1.50 2.48 -18.67
CA ASN A 6 -1.58 1.35 -17.75
C ASN A 6 -2.32 1.70 -16.45
N GLY A 7 -2.20 2.94 -15.99
CA GLY A 7 -3.00 3.46 -14.87
C GLY A 7 -4.50 3.49 -15.20
N GLN A 8 -4.87 3.97 -16.39
CA GLN A 8 -6.26 3.94 -16.85
C GLN A 8 -6.81 2.52 -16.97
N ASN A 9 -6.02 1.59 -17.53
CA ASN A 9 -6.37 0.18 -17.62
C ASN A 9 -6.60 -0.45 -16.24
N LEU A 10 -5.74 -0.14 -15.26
CA LEU A 10 -5.89 -0.61 -13.89
C LEU A 10 -7.17 -0.05 -13.26
N THR A 11 -7.43 1.25 -13.37
CA THR A 11 -8.66 1.87 -12.85
C THR A 11 -9.93 1.25 -13.46
N ALA A 12 -9.93 1.00 -14.77
CA ALA A 12 -11.06 0.35 -15.44
C ALA A 12 -11.31 -1.07 -14.90
N ARG A 13 -10.24 -1.84 -14.66
CA ARG A 13 -10.33 -3.20 -14.11
C ARG A 13 -10.82 -3.22 -12.67
N LEU A 14 -10.32 -2.32 -11.82
CA LEU A 14 -10.81 -2.16 -10.45
C LEU A 14 -12.31 -1.84 -10.43
N THR A 15 -12.73 -0.90 -11.29
CA THR A 15 -14.14 -0.52 -11.44
C THR A 15 -15.00 -1.71 -11.89
N ALA A 16 -14.54 -2.47 -12.88
CA ALA A 16 -15.24 -3.67 -13.36
C ALA A 16 -15.34 -4.77 -12.29
N ALA A 17 -14.39 -4.82 -11.35
CA ALA A 17 -14.43 -5.70 -10.18
C ALA A 17 -15.30 -5.17 -9.03
N GLY A 18 -16.01 -4.05 -9.22
CA GLY A 18 -16.87 -3.43 -8.21
C GLY A 18 -16.13 -2.56 -7.19
N ILE A 19 -14.85 -2.27 -7.42
CA ILE A 19 -14.00 -1.50 -6.51
C ILE A 19 -14.00 -0.06 -6.98
N THR A 20 -14.91 0.73 -6.41
CA THR A 20 -15.10 2.15 -6.75
C THR A 20 -14.38 3.10 -5.80
N SER A 21 -13.84 2.59 -4.68
CA SER A 21 -13.11 3.36 -3.68
C SER A 21 -12.12 2.49 -2.92
N LEU A 22 -10.97 3.07 -2.59
CA LEU A 22 -9.91 2.45 -1.78
C LEU A 22 -9.87 3.03 -0.36
N VAL A 23 -10.85 3.84 0.05
CA VAL A 23 -10.91 4.43 1.41
C VAL A 23 -10.83 3.35 2.49
N GLY A 24 -11.52 2.23 2.30
CA GLY A 24 -11.51 1.08 3.22
C GLY A 24 -10.22 0.26 3.25
N SER A 25 -9.18 0.67 2.51
CA SER A 25 -7.88 -0.02 2.50
C SER A 25 -6.90 0.47 3.56
N ALA A 26 -7.26 1.53 4.31
CA ALA A 26 -6.45 2.01 5.42
C ALA A 26 -6.08 0.86 6.38
N PHE A 27 -4.79 0.73 6.68
CA PHE A 27 -4.23 -0.32 7.55
C PHE A 27 -4.49 -1.77 7.10
N GLN A 28 -4.99 -1.94 5.87
CA GLN A 28 -5.25 -3.24 5.25
C GLN A 28 -4.39 -3.44 3.99
N CYS A 29 -3.21 -2.81 3.94
CA CYS A 29 -2.32 -2.81 2.78
C CYS A 29 -1.99 -4.24 2.33
N LEU A 30 -1.61 -5.15 3.23
CA LEU A 30 -1.33 -6.55 2.87
C LEU A 30 -2.54 -7.23 2.21
N LYS A 31 -3.72 -7.12 2.82
CA LYS A 31 -4.96 -7.75 2.32
C LYS A 31 -5.32 -7.22 0.94
N TRP A 32 -5.37 -5.90 0.79
CA TRP A 32 -5.77 -5.26 -0.47
C TRP A 32 -4.73 -5.47 -1.56
N SER A 33 -3.45 -5.27 -1.25
CA SER A 33 -2.38 -5.47 -2.22
C SER A 33 -2.32 -6.93 -2.69
N TYR A 34 -2.55 -7.90 -1.80
CA TYR A 34 -2.65 -9.30 -2.20
C TYR A 34 -3.89 -9.60 -3.05
N ALA A 35 -5.07 -9.14 -2.63
CA ALA A 35 -6.32 -9.42 -3.34
C ALA A 35 -6.36 -8.78 -4.74
N LEU A 36 -5.74 -7.62 -4.91
CA LEU A 36 -5.72 -6.87 -6.16
C LEU A 36 -4.59 -7.29 -7.10
N LEU A 37 -3.59 -8.02 -6.62
CA LEU A 37 -2.41 -8.43 -7.39
C LEU A 37 -2.75 -8.98 -8.79
N PRO A 38 -3.73 -9.90 -8.97
CA PRO A 38 -4.06 -10.42 -10.30
C PRO A 38 -4.53 -9.33 -11.28
N LEU A 39 -5.32 -8.36 -10.80
CA LEU A 39 -5.81 -7.25 -11.62
C LEU A 39 -4.67 -6.30 -12.02
N VAL A 40 -3.72 -6.09 -11.11
CA VAL A 40 -2.53 -5.27 -11.37
C VAL A 40 -1.61 -5.97 -12.37
N GLU A 41 -1.32 -7.25 -12.19
CA GLU A 41 -0.50 -8.02 -13.15
C GLU A 41 -1.14 -8.04 -14.55
N GLU A 42 -2.46 -8.21 -14.63
CA GLU A 42 -3.19 -8.20 -15.90
C GLU A 42 -3.22 -6.81 -16.55
N ALA A 43 -3.33 -5.74 -15.76
CA ALA A 43 -3.28 -4.36 -16.25
C ALA A 43 -1.89 -3.97 -16.78
N LEU A 44 -0.83 -4.43 -16.11
CA LEU A 44 0.55 -4.09 -16.44
C LEU A 44 1.22 -5.06 -17.42
N GLY A 45 0.62 -6.23 -17.64
CA GLY A 45 1.15 -7.27 -18.52
C GLY A 45 2.45 -7.89 -18.02
N CYS A 46 2.70 -7.87 -16.71
CA CYS A 46 3.92 -8.43 -16.12
C CYS A 46 3.68 -9.01 -14.74
N LYS A 47 4.57 -9.91 -14.32
CA LYS A 47 4.61 -10.41 -12.95
C LYS A 47 5.10 -9.33 -11.99
N ILE A 48 4.50 -9.31 -10.80
CA ILE A 48 4.73 -8.27 -9.79
C ILE A 48 5.07 -8.94 -8.46
N THR A 49 6.03 -8.36 -7.75
CA THR A 49 6.40 -8.81 -6.40
C THR A 49 5.66 -7.96 -5.37
N LEU A 50 4.96 -8.60 -4.43
CA LEU A 50 4.50 -7.93 -3.22
C LEU A 50 5.70 -7.72 -2.29
N THR A 51 5.94 -6.48 -1.93
CA THR A 51 7.07 -6.10 -1.07
C THR A 51 6.52 -5.51 0.22
N ALA A 52 7.06 -5.97 1.35
CA ALA A 52 6.79 -5.42 2.66
C ALA A 52 8.05 -4.73 3.20
N GLY A 53 7.90 -3.56 3.81
CA GLY A 53 9.04 -2.84 4.37
C GLY A 53 8.70 -1.49 4.99
N SER A 54 9.74 -0.69 5.21
CA SER A 54 9.65 0.65 5.78
C SER A 54 9.14 1.67 4.76
N VAL A 55 8.43 2.67 5.24
CA VAL A 55 8.05 3.86 4.50
C VAL A 55 8.47 5.07 5.32
N TYR A 56 9.35 5.87 4.74
CA TYR A 56 9.77 7.15 5.28
C TYR A 56 9.14 8.26 4.47
N ILE A 57 8.71 9.31 5.16
CA ILE A 57 8.21 10.51 4.51
C ILE A 57 9.03 11.66 5.05
N GLU A 58 9.79 12.27 4.14
CA GLU A 58 10.90 13.14 4.49
C GLU A 58 11.83 12.39 5.46
N ASP A 59 12.01 12.91 6.68
CA ASP A 59 12.88 12.32 7.70
C ASP A 59 12.11 11.54 8.78
N SER A 60 10.79 11.37 8.64
CA SER A 60 9.96 10.62 9.61
C SER A 60 9.55 9.26 9.07
N ALA A 61 9.74 8.24 9.90
CA ALA A 61 9.18 6.91 9.68
C ALA A 61 7.65 6.95 9.80
N ALA A 62 6.95 6.58 8.74
CA ALA A 62 5.53 6.22 8.81
C ALA A 62 5.38 4.74 9.20
N PHE A 63 6.26 3.89 8.66
CA PHE A 63 6.40 2.48 8.99
C PHE A 63 7.89 2.17 9.03
N ASP A 64 8.36 1.53 10.10
CA ASP A 64 9.78 1.16 10.20
C ASP A 64 9.97 -0.16 10.95
N PRO A 65 9.68 -1.29 10.29
CA PRO A 65 9.97 -2.60 10.85
C PRO A 65 11.47 -2.81 10.98
N SER A 66 11.90 -3.29 12.14
CA SER A 66 13.26 -3.80 12.29
C SER A 66 13.42 -5.17 11.62
N TYR A 67 14.67 -5.61 11.41
CA TYR A 67 14.93 -6.98 10.98
C TYR A 67 14.39 -8.02 11.97
N ASP A 68 14.49 -7.73 13.27
CA ASP A 68 14.00 -8.60 14.34
C ASP A 68 12.47 -8.74 14.31
N ASP A 69 11.74 -7.70 13.90
CA ASP A 69 10.29 -7.78 13.68
C ASP A 69 9.95 -8.80 12.60
N PHE A 70 10.67 -8.78 11.47
CA PHE A 70 10.46 -9.75 10.40
C PHE A 70 10.82 -11.18 10.82
N LEU A 71 11.91 -11.37 11.57
CA LEU A 71 12.26 -12.68 12.12
C LEU A 71 11.17 -13.18 13.07
N ARG A 72 10.67 -12.31 13.94
CA ARG A 72 9.60 -12.64 14.88
C ARG A 72 8.31 -12.99 14.15
N TRP A 73 7.87 -12.22 13.15
CA TRP A 73 6.68 -12.54 12.38
C TRP A 73 6.81 -13.83 11.58
N ARG A 74 8.01 -14.15 11.07
CA ARG A 74 8.29 -15.44 10.43
C ARG A 74 8.08 -16.60 11.42
N ASP A 75 8.60 -16.46 12.64
CA ASP A 75 8.68 -17.56 13.61
C ASP A 75 7.40 -17.74 14.43
N LEU A 76 6.75 -16.63 14.80
CA LEU A 76 5.59 -16.60 15.70
C LEU A 76 4.29 -16.23 14.99
N GLY A 77 4.37 -15.76 13.74
CA GLY A 77 3.27 -15.11 13.07
C GLY A 77 2.99 -13.72 13.63
N ILE A 78 1.86 -13.18 13.18
CA ILE A 78 1.28 -11.93 13.66
C ILE A 78 0.48 -12.20 14.93
N THR A 79 0.71 -11.39 15.97
CA THR A 79 0.05 -11.54 17.27
C THR A 79 -0.68 -10.26 17.68
N THR A 80 -1.56 -10.36 18.68
CA THR A 80 -2.32 -9.19 19.18
C THR A 80 -1.42 -8.09 19.75
N SER A 81 -0.22 -8.43 20.24
CA SER A 81 0.80 -7.48 20.67
C SER A 81 1.22 -6.49 19.58
N ASP A 82 1.09 -6.88 18.30
CA ASP A 82 1.46 -6.05 17.15
C ASP A 82 0.52 -4.86 16.90
N PHE A 83 -0.57 -4.77 17.68
CA PHE A 83 -1.62 -3.76 17.53
C PHE A 83 -1.93 -3.03 18.85
N VAL A 84 -1.11 -3.21 19.88
CA VAL A 84 -1.38 -2.61 21.20
C VAL A 84 -1.12 -1.11 21.19
N GLU A 85 -0.06 -0.68 20.50
CA GLU A 85 0.34 0.74 20.44
C GLU A 85 0.01 1.40 19.09
N THR A 86 -0.28 0.59 18.07
CA THR A 86 -0.56 1.03 16.69
C THR A 86 -1.86 0.42 16.19
N LYS A 87 -2.57 1.11 15.29
CA LYS A 87 -3.81 0.58 14.68
C LYS A 87 -3.53 -0.38 13.53
N ASP A 88 -2.27 -0.61 13.23
CA ASP A 88 -1.74 -1.31 12.08
C ASP A 88 -0.44 -2.04 12.39
N PHE A 89 0.01 -2.83 11.41
CA PHE A 89 1.32 -3.41 11.44
C PHE A 89 2.38 -2.34 11.22
N ASN A 90 3.50 -2.46 11.93
CA ASN A 90 4.68 -1.64 11.69
C ASN A 90 5.42 -2.05 10.39
N PHE A 91 4.70 -2.28 9.28
CA PHE A 91 5.22 -2.41 7.93
C PHE A 91 4.14 -2.01 6.93
N HIS A 92 4.56 -1.57 5.74
CA HIS A 92 3.64 -1.32 4.63
C HIS A 92 3.87 -2.28 3.47
N VAL A 93 2.83 -2.54 2.67
CA VAL A 93 2.90 -3.46 1.52
C VAL A 93 2.55 -2.78 0.22
N TRP A 94 3.45 -2.87 -0.75
CA TRP A 94 3.32 -2.30 -2.09
C TRP A 94 3.68 -3.31 -3.19
N TYR A 95 3.52 -2.87 -4.43
CA TYR A 95 3.92 -3.61 -5.62
C TYR A 95 5.29 -3.16 -6.11
N THR A 96 6.24 -4.07 -6.20
CA THR A 96 7.53 -3.85 -6.86
C THR A 96 7.48 -4.48 -8.25
N LEU A 97 7.60 -3.63 -9.27
CA LEU A 97 7.62 -4.03 -10.67
C LEU A 97 8.99 -4.62 -11.05
N PRO A 98 9.09 -5.37 -12.17
CA PRO A 98 10.37 -5.93 -12.64
C PRO A 98 11.47 -4.90 -12.90
N ASN A 99 11.11 -3.65 -13.15
CA ASN A 99 12.05 -2.53 -13.33
C ASN A 99 12.28 -1.73 -12.03
N LEU A 100 11.94 -2.30 -10.88
CA LEU A 100 12.08 -1.71 -9.54
C LEU A 100 11.22 -0.47 -9.28
N GLN A 101 10.31 -0.11 -10.19
CA GLN A 101 9.30 0.90 -9.88
C GLN A 101 8.36 0.38 -8.78
N VAL A 102 7.99 1.27 -7.87
CA VAL A 102 6.96 1.04 -6.87
C VAL A 102 5.62 1.52 -7.39
N LEU A 103 4.59 0.70 -7.23
CA LEU A 103 3.19 1.07 -7.38
C LEU A 103 2.47 0.75 -6.07
N ASP A 104 1.59 1.66 -5.63
CA ASP A 104 0.85 1.48 -4.40
C ASP A 104 -0.57 2.04 -4.54
N LEU A 105 -1.56 1.20 -4.21
CA LEU A 105 -2.98 1.57 -4.24
C LEU A 105 -3.54 1.91 -2.85
N THR A 106 -2.79 1.61 -1.79
CA THR A 106 -3.28 1.58 -0.40
C THR A 106 -2.57 2.58 0.51
N LEU A 107 -1.40 3.08 0.10
CA LEU A 107 -0.58 3.99 0.88
C LEU A 107 -1.35 5.23 1.31
N TRP A 108 -2.01 5.93 0.39
CA TRP A 108 -2.69 7.18 0.71
C TRP A 108 -3.86 6.99 1.68
N SER A 109 -4.59 5.89 1.58
CA SER A 109 -5.61 5.54 2.58
C SER A 109 -5.00 5.26 3.95
N SER A 110 -3.84 4.61 4.00
CA SER A 110 -3.13 4.34 5.26
C SER A 110 -2.57 5.62 5.87
N LEU A 111 -1.98 6.51 5.07
CA LEU A 111 -1.50 7.82 5.51
C LEU A 111 -2.63 8.76 5.94
N ALA A 112 -3.78 8.71 5.27
CA ALA A 112 -4.95 9.50 5.63
C ALA A 112 -5.38 9.27 7.08
N VAL A 113 -5.33 8.02 7.54
CA VAL A 113 -5.69 7.66 8.91
C VAL A 113 -4.52 7.89 9.87
N THR A 114 -3.30 7.48 9.49
CA THR A 114 -2.09 7.63 10.32
C THR A 114 -1.84 9.09 10.70
N TRP A 115 -2.05 10.01 9.77
CA TRP A 115 -1.77 11.44 9.97
C TRP A 115 -3.01 12.29 10.25
N ASN A 116 -4.17 11.68 10.44
CA ASN A 116 -5.44 12.40 10.55
C ASN A 116 -5.63 13.42 9.39
N ARG A 117 -5.34 12.99 8.16
CA ARG A 117 -5.53 13.74 6.92
C ARG A 117 -6.60 13.08 6.03
N PRO A 118 -7.90 13.18 6.40
CA PRO A 118 -9.01 12.60 5.64
C PRO A 118 -9.00 12.84 4.12
N PRO A 119 -8.53 13.99 3.59
CA PRO A 119 -8.50 14.23 2.15
C PRO A 119 -7.61 13.27 1.33
N LEU A 120 -6.68 12.55 1.98
CA LEU A 120 -5.83 11.55 1.31
C LEU A 120 -6.53 10.19 1.14
N ALA A 121 -7.66 9.95 1.81
CA ALA A 121 -8.31 8.66 1.82
C ALA A 121 -8.79 8.25 0.42
N GLY A 122 -8.44 7.03 0.00
CA GLY A 122 -8.84 6.47 -1.29
C GLY A 122 -8.07 7.01 -2.50
N ARG A 123 -7.07 7.89 -2.31
CA ARG A 123 -6.22 8.36 -3.40
C ARG A 123 -5.25 7.27 -3.86
N VAL A 124 -4.89 7.33 -5.14
CA VAL A 124 -3.90 6.45 -5.76
C VAL A 124 -2.79 7.23 -6.45
N ASP A 125 -2.97 8.55 -6.62
CA ASP A 125 -2.00 9.49 -7.15
C ASP A 125 -1.40 10.33 -6.03
N GLY A 126 -0.07 10.27 -5.92
CA GLY A 126 0.66 10.94 -4.86
C GLY A 126 0.87 12.42 -5.02
N VAL A 127 -0.16 13.16 -5.44
CA VAL A 127 -0.07 14.61 -5.52
C VAL A 127 0.03 15.13 -4.08
N PRO A 128 1.14 15.75 -3.67
CA PRO A 128 1.20 16.43 -2.38
C PRO A 128 0.07 17.46 -2.38
N LEU A 129 -0.69 17.54 -1.28
CA LEU A 129 -1.33 18.81 -0.97
C LEU A 129 -0.17 19.76 -0.74
N LEU A 130 0.14 20.58 -1.75
CA LEU A 130 0.94 21.78 -1.54
C LEU A 130 0.26 22.50 -0.36
N SER A 131 0.96 22.51 0.77
CA SER A 131 0.60 23.35 1.91
C SER A 131 0.83 24.79 1.50
N ASP A 132 -0.23 25.58 1.54
CA ASP A 132 -0.11 27.03 1.77
C ASP A 132 0.45 27.29 3.19
#